data_AF-A0AAV0XRJ0-F1
#
_entry.id   AF-A0AAV0XRJ0-F1
#
_cell.length_a   1.000
_cell.length_b   1.000
_cell.length_c   1.000
_cell.angle_alpha   90.00
_cell.angle_beta   90.00
_cell.angle_gamma   90.00
#
_symmetry.space_group_name_H-M   'P 1'
#
loop_
_entity.id
_entity.type
_entity.pdbx_description
1 polymer ?
#
loop_
_entity_poly.entity_id
_entity_poly.type
_entity_poly.pdbx_seq_one_letter_code
_entity_poly.pdbx_strand_id
1 'polypeptide(L)'
;MSSQDFETLINMVGPKIQKSDTRFRKAIPVKERLAVTLRFLATGDSYTSLQYLFGMSKQIISLIIPEVCEALIEGLQDNIKVKYIII
;
A
#
# COMPACT_ATOMS: atom_id res chain seq x y z
N MET A 1 -7.56 7.31 -10.79
CA MET A 1 -8.33 6.69 -9.69
C MET A 1 -9.20 7.77 -9.10
N SER A 2 -10.48 7.52 -8.92
CA SER A 2 -11.36 8.47 -8.22
C SER A 2 -11.08 8.46 -6.72
N SER A 3 -11.54 9.48 -5.99
CA SER A 3 -11.43 9.49 -4.53
C SER A 3 -12.21 8.32 -3.90
N GLN A 4 -13.34 7.95 -4.50
CA GLN A 4 -14.18 6.84 -4.03
C GLN A 4 -13.45 5.51 -4.13
N ASP A 5 -12.82 5.22 -5.27
CA ASP A 5 -12.05 3.98 -5.46
C ASP A 5 -10.94 3.84 -4.41
N PHE A 6 -10.30 4.96 -4.07
CA PHE A 6 -9.23 4.98 -3.09
C PHE A 6 -9.73 4.68 -1.67
N GLU A 7 -10.85 5.30 -1.27
CA GLU A 7 -11.48 5.01 0.03
C GLU A 7 -11.98 3.56 0.10
N THR A 8 -12.50 3.01 -1.01
CA THR A 8 -12.85 1.59 -1.09
C THR A 8 -11.64 0.69 -0.82
N LEU A 9 -10.49 0.99 -1.42
CA LEU A 9 -9.25 0.25 -1.14
C LEU A 9 -8.82 0.40 0.32
N ILE A 10 -8.85 1.61 0.88
CA ILE A 10 -8.51 1.84 2.29
C ILE A 10 -9.39 1.00 3.21
N ASN A 11 -10.70 0.96 2.99
CA ASN A 11 -11.61 0.18 3.83
C ASN A 11 -11.34 -1.33 3.73
N MET A 12 -10.88 -1.80 2.57
CA MET A 12 -10.58 -3.20 2.32
C MET A 12 -9.24 -3.65 2.90
N VAL A 13 -8.17 -2.90 2.66
CA VAL A 13 -6.81 -3.29 3.09
C VAL A 13 -6.40 -2.70 4.44
N GLY A 14 -7.04 -1.60 4.85
CA GLY A 14 -6.73 -0.84 6.05
C GLY A 14 -6.58 -1.69 7.31
N PRO A 15 -7.49 -2.63 7.61
CA PRO A 15 -7.36 -3.50 8.78
C PRO A 15 -6.05 -4.31 8.83
N LYS A 16 -5.44 -4.63 7.68
CA LYS A 16 -4.18 -5.39 7.61
C LYS A 16 -2.95 -4.51 7.68
N ILE A 17 -3.02 -3.31 7.10
CA ILE A 17 -1.88 -2.38 7.01
C ILE A 17 -1.96 -1.24 8.03
N GLN A 18 -2.89 -1.26 8.97
CA GLN A 18 -2.90 -0.30 10.06
C GLN A 18 -1.83 -0.65 11.08
N LYS A 19 -1.05 0.36 11.51
CA LYS A 19 -0.13 0.24 12.64
C LYS A 19 -0.59 1.17 13.75
N SER A 20 -0.22 0.83 14.98
CA SER A 20 -0.51 1.64 16.16
C SER A 20 0.62 2.63 16.43
N ASP A 21 0.25 3.77 16.98
CA ASP A 21 1.22 4.71 17.54
C ASP A 21 2.01 4.06 18.67
N THR A 22 3.28 4.45 18.78
CA THR A 22 4.13 4.08 19.90
C THR A 22 4.41 5.30 20.77
N ARG A 23 4.96 5.09 21.97
CA ARG A 23 5.36 6.21 22.87
C ARG A 23 6.33 7.19 22.23
N PHE A 24 7.13 6.75 21.25
CA PHE A 24 8.21 7.54 20.66
C PHE A 24 7.89 8.05 19.25
N ARG A 25 6.93 7.45 18.54
CA ARG A 25 6.65 7.78 17.14
C ARG A 25 5.21 7.44 16.76
N LYS A 26 4.58 8.35 16.01
CA LYS A 26 3.30 8.12 15.33
C LYS A 26 3.46 7.14 14.16
N ALA A 27 2.51 6.23 14.01
CA ALA A 27 2.42 5.34 12.87
C ALA A 27 2.19 6.13 11.58
N ILE A 28 2.70 5.61 10.47
CA ILE A 28 2.40 6.15 9.15
C ILE A 28 0.93 5.82 8.84
N PRO A 29 0.09 6.81 8.53
CA PRO A 29 -1.33 6.57 8.25
C PRO A 29 -1.55 5.59 7.11
N VAL A 30 -2.58 4.75 7.22
CA VAL A 30 -3.01 3.78 6.18
C VAL A 30 -3.07 4.42 4.79
N LYS A 31 -3.61 5.64 4.72
CA LYS A 31 -3.73 6.42 3.49
C LYS A 31 -2.38 6.66 2.80
N GLU A 32 -1.36 7.03 3.57
CA GLU A 32 -0.01 7.28 3.04
C GLU A 32 0.69 5.99 2.65
N ARG A 33 0.54 4.92 3.45
CA ARG A 33 1.07 3.58 3.15
C ARG A 33 0.53 3.04 1.82
N LEU A 34 -0.77 3.20 1.60
CA LEU A 34 -1.42 2.82 0.35
C LEU A 34 -0.97 3.72 -0.81
N ALA A 35 -0.94 5.04 -0.61
CA ALA A 35 -0.57 6.00 -1.65
C ALA A 35 0.86 5.79 -2.18
N VAL A 36 1.85 5.57 -1.29
CA VAL A 36 3.24 5.33 -1.71
C VAL A 36 3.36 4.03 -2.51
N THR A 37 2.62 2.99 -2.10
CA THR A 37 2.62 1.70 -2.79
C THR A 37 1.97 1.79 -4.16
N LEU A 38 0.80 2.43 -4.28
CA LEU A 38 0.15 2.62 -5.57
C LEU A 38 0.98 3.49 -6.51
N ARG A 39 1.67 4.53 -5.99
CA ARG A 39 2.61 5.31 -6.79
C ARG A 39 3.73 4.42 -7.32
N PHE A 40 4.35 3.62 -6.47
CA PHE A 40 5.41 2.69 -6.87
C PHE A 40 4.93 1.72 -7.95
N LEU A 41 3.77 1.07 -7.76
CA LEU A 41 3.22 0.11 -8.73
C LEU A 41 2.88 0.77 -10.07
N ALA A 42 2.39 2.01 -10.06
CA ALA A 42 2.00 2.72 -11.28
C ALA A 42 3.19 3.24 -12.10
N THR A 43 4.31 3.60 -11.45
CA THR A 43 5.43 4.28 -12.12
C THR A 43 6.73 3.46 -12.16
N GLY A 44 6.89 2.45 -11.31
CA GLY A 44 8.17 1.74 -11.13
C GLY A 44 9.29 2.63 -10.59
N ASP A 45 8.95 3.74 -9.92
CA ASP A 45 9.92 4.72 -9.45
C ASP A 45 10.85 4.15 -8.35
N SER A 46 12.05 4.69 -8.24
CA SER A 46 13.02 4.27 -7.23
C SER A 46 12.59 4.68 -5.82
N TYR A 47 13.00 3.90 -4.81
CA TYR A 47 12.74 4.27 -3.40
C TYR A 47 13.40 5.60 -3.01
N THR A 48 14.48 6.01 -3.68
CA THR A 48 15.10 7.32 -3.44
C THR A 48 14.16 8.46 -3.84
N SER A 49 13.54 8.37 -5.01
CA SER A 49 12.58 9.38 -5.47
C SER A 49 11.34 9.41 -4.55
N LEU A 50 10.79 8.23 -4.22
CA LEU A 50 9.66 8.11 -3.30
C LEU A 50 9.96 8.67 -1.91
N GLN A 51 11.19 8.52 -1.42
CA GLN A 51 11.62 9.11 -0.15
C GLN A 51 11.45 10.63 -0.15
N TYR A 52 11.87 11.31 -1.22
CA TYR A 52 11.72 12.76 -1.32
C TYR A 52 10.26 13.17 -1.49
N LEU A 53 9.47 12.41 -2.24
CA LEU A 53 8.06 12.72 -2.50
C LEU A 53 7.17 12.55 -1.26
N PHE A 54 7.39 11.50 -0.47
CA PHE A 54 6.55 11.13 0.67
C PHE A 54 7.15 11.47 2.04
N GLY A 55 8.41 11.91 2.09
CA GLY A 55 9.11 12.17 3.36
C GLY A 55 9.37 10.92 4.21
N MET A 56 9.33 9.73 3.60
CA MET A 56 9.58 8.45 4.26
C MET A 56 10.97 7.94 3.92
N SER A 57 11.71 7.38 4.88
CA SER A 57 13.01 6.80 4.56
C SER A 57 12.88 5.61 3.61
N LYS A 58 13.89 5.40 2.76
CA LYS A 58 13.99 4.23 1.86
C LYS A 58 13.74 2.90 2.58
N GLN A 59 14.26 2.76 3.79
CA GLN A 59 14.11 1.55 4.62
C GLN A 59 12.66 1.31 5.03
N ILE A 60 11.91 2.37 5.34
CA ILE A 60 10.50 2.25 5.68
C ILE A 60 9.67 1.95 4.43
N ILE A 61 9.97 2.60 3.31
CA ILE A 61 9.31 2.34 2.02
C ILE A 61 9.48 0.88 1.61
N SER A 62 10.70 0.32 1.74
CA SER A 62 10.97 -1.08 1.41
C SER A 62 10.22 -2.09 2.29
N LEU A 63 9.75 -1.68 3.47
CA LEU A 63 8.91 -2.50 4.34
C LEU A 63 7.42 -2.31 4.03
N ILE A 64 7.00 -1.07 3.73
CA ILE A 64 5.60 -0.75 3.45
C ILE A 64 5.12 -1.42 2.16
N ILE A 65 5.90 -1.32 1.08
CA ILE A 65 5.45 -1.76 -0.24
C ILE A 65 5.06 -3.25 -0.25
N PRO A 66 5.92 -4.19 0.21
CA PRO A 66 5.54 -5.60 0.26
C PRO A 66 4.32 -5.88 1.15
N GLU A 67 4.27 -5.29 2.35
CA GLU A 67 3.13 -5.46 3.28
C GLU A 67 1.80 -5.01 2.66
N VAL A 68 1.82 -3.89 1.94
CA VAL A 68 0.63 -3.38 1.26
C VAL A 68 0.28 -4.21 0.02
N CYS A 69 1.27 -4.71 -0.72
CA CYS A 69 1.05 -5.62 -1.84
C CYS A 69 0.37 -6.92 -1.39
N GLU A 70 0.83 -7.53 -0.29
CA GLU A 70 0.20 -8.71 0.29
C GLU A 70 -1.26 -8.43 0.68
N ALA A 71 -1.51 -7.32 1.38
CA ALA A 71 -2.86 -6.93 1.76
C ALA A 71 -3.77 -6.66 0.54
N LEU A 72 -3.22 -6.09 -0.54
CA LEU A 72 -3.94 -5.87 -1.80
C LEU A 72 -4.29 -7.19 -2.50
N ILE A 73 -3.35 -8.14 -2.57
CA ILE A 73 -3.59 -9.46 -3.16
C ILE A 73 -4.72 -10.16 -2.41
N GLU A 74 -4.68 -10.16 -1.09
CA GLU A 74 -5.70 -10.79 -0.26
C GLU A 74 -7.05 -10.05 -0.30
N GLY A 75 -7.04 -8.71 -0.31
CA GLY A 75 -8.27 -7.91 -0.35
C GLY A 75 -8.98 -8.00 -1.70
N LEU A 76 -8.21 -8.06 -2.80
CA LEU A 76 -8.73 -8.04 -4.15
C LEU A 76 -8.93 -9.43 -4.77
N GLN A 77 -8.62 -10.51 -4.04
CA GLN A 77 -8.71 -11.89 -4.57
C GLN A 77 -10.06 -12.19 -5.24
N ASP A 78 -11.18 -11.76 -4.63
CA ASP A 78 -12.53 -12.00 -5.15
C ASP A 78 -12.88 -11.17 -6.40
N ASN A 79 -12.12 -10.11 -6.64
CA ASN A 79 -12.30 -9.21 -7.79
C ASN A 79 -11.56 -9.71 -9.03
N ILE A 80 -10.62 -10.66 -8.87
CA ILE A 80 -9.86 -11.24 -9.96
C ILE A 80 -10.71 -12.31 -10.64
N LYS A 81 -11.44 -11.93 -11.69
CA LYS A 81 -12.24 -12.85 -12.54
C LYS A 81 -11.40 -13.71 -13.48
N VAL A 82 -10.09 -13.80 -13.26
CA VAL A 82 -9.23 -14.69 -14.04
C VAL A 82 -9.45 -16.09 -13.49
N LYS A 83 -10.31 -16.87 -14.17
CA LYS A 83 -10.30 -18.33 -14.04
C LYS A 83 -8.85 -18.75 -14.29
N TYR A 84 -8.14 -19.16 -13.24
CA TYR A 84 -6.89 -19.88 -13.43
C TYR A 84 -7.24 -21.15 -14.22
N ILE A 85 -6.99 -21.11 -15.53
CA ILE A 85 -6.75 -22.31 -16.31
C ILE A 85 -5.48 -22.88 -15.68
N ILE A 86 -5.68 -23.91 -14.88
CA ILE A 86 -4.63 -24.80 -14.42
C ILE A 86 -3.91 -25.29 -15.68
N ILE A 87 -2.61 -24.98 -15.78
CA ILE A 87 -1.68 -25.71 -16.65
C ILE A 87 -0.99 -26.74 -15.75
#